data_AF-A0A0D0BM46-F1
#
_entry.id   AF-A0A0D0BM46-F1
#
_cell.length_a   1.000
_cell.length_b   1.000
_cell.length_c   1.000
_cell.angle_alpha   90.00
_cell.angle_beta   90.00
_cell.angle_gamma   90.00
#
_symmetry.space_group_name_H-M   'P 1'
#
loop_
_entity.id
_entity.type
_entity.pdbx_description
1 polymer ?
#
loop_
_entity_poly.entity_id
_entity_poly.type
_entity_poly.pdbx_seq_one_letter_code
_entity_poly.pdbx_strand_id
1 'polypeptide(L)' 'MSLLCRHGQVLFLVNMTTPGECQHYAFSLIEELFKHLPSSYTIGILYNIVCTLDRSCTK' A
#
# COMPACT_ATOMS: atom_id res chain seq x y z
N MET A 1 8.41 -4.89 -2.43
CA MET A 1 7.42 -4.85 -1.33
C MET A 1 6.24 -5.74 -1.68
N SER A 2 5.45 -6.17 -0.71
CA SER A 2 4.28 -7.01 -0.96
C SER A 2 3.08 -6.55 -0.14
N LEU A 3 1.89 -6.62 -0.74
CA LEU A 3 0.61 -6.51 -0.05
C LEU A 3 0.16 -7.91 0.34
N LEU A 4 -0.06 -8.15 1.64
CA LEU A 4 -0.46 -9.44 2.16
C LEU A 4 -1.92 -9.39 2.63
N CYS A 5 -2.62 -10.52 2.50
CA CYS A 5 -3.90 -10.68 3.18
C CYS A 5 -3.68 -10.99 4.66
N ARG A 6 -4.78 -11.04 5.43
CA ARG A 6 -4.78 -11.31 6.87
C ARG A 6 -4.22 -12.70 7.23
N HIS A 7 -4.19 -13.62 6.28
CA HIS A 7 -3.65 -14.98 6.44
C HIS A 7 -2.18 -15.09 6.01
N GLY A 8 -1.51 -13.97 5.70
CA GLY A 8 -0.11 -13.95 5.27
C GLY A 8 0.11 -14.35 3.81
N GLN A 9 -0.95 -14.57 3.03
CA GLN A 9 -0.83 -14.84 1.59
C GLN A 9 -0.55 -13.55 0.82
N VAL A 10 0.34 -13.62 -0.16
CA VAL A 10 0.66 -12.48 -1.03
C VAL A 10 -0.51 -12.23 -1.97
N LEU A 11 -1.04 -11.01 -1.94
CA LEU A 11 -2.04 -10.53 -2.90
C LEU A 11 -1.37 -9.86 -4.09
N PHE A 12 -0.42 -8.96 -3.81
CA PHE A 12 0.35 -8.24 -4.82
C PHE A 12 1.81 -8.13 -4.40
N LEU A 13 2.69 -8.16 -5.39
CA LEU A 13 4.12 -8.03 -5.18
C LEU A 13 4.69 -7.02 -6.18
N VAL A 14 5.56 -6.15 -5.69
CA VAL A 14 6.29 -5.20 -6.53
C VAL A 14 7.78 -5.38 -6.30
N ASN A 15 8.50 -5.52 -7.40
CA ASN A 15 9.94 -5.59 -7.38
C ASN A 15 10.50 -4.20 -7.11
N MET A 16 11.30 -4.05 -6.05
CA MET A 16 11.93 -2.77 -5.70
C MET A 16 13.38 -2.85 -6.14
N THR A 17 13.71 -2.16 -7.23
CA THR A 17 15.07 -2.12 -7.79
C THR A 17 15.86 -0.90 -7.29
N THR A 18 15.17 0.12 -6.76
CA THR A 18 15.73 1.38 -6.28
C THR A 18 15.40 1.59 -4.78
N PRO A 19 16.38 1.85 -3.90
CA PRO A 19 16.14 2.01 -2.46
C PRO A 19 15.29 3.24 -2.08
N GLY A 20 15.27 4.27 -2.93
CA GLY A 20 14.65 5.57 -2.62
C GLY A 20 13.13 5.64 -2.79
N GLU A 21 12.52 4.67 -3.47
CA GLU A 21 11.12 4.76 -3.93
C GLU A 21 10.15 3.85 -3.14
N CYS A 22 10.62 3.28 -2.02
CA CYS A 22 9.85 2.31 -1.25
C CYS A 22 8.44 2.81 -0.86
N GLN A 23 8.25 4.11 -0.65
CA GLN A 23 6.95 4.68 -0.30
C GLN A 23 6.00 4.79 -1.49
N HIS A 24 6.51 5.11 -2.68
CA HIS A 24 5.71 5.17 -3.91
C HIS A 24 5.02 3.82 -4.13
N TYR A 25 5.79 2.74 -3.97
CA TYR A 25 5.30 1.39 -4.10
C TYR A 25 4.20 1.02 -3.08
N ALA A 26 4.11 1.70 -1.93
CA ALA A 26 3.05 1.42 -0.94
C ALA A 26 1.71 1.92 -1.46
N PHE A 27 1.69 3.15 -1.99
CA PHE A 27 0.52 3.72 -2.63
C PHE A 27 0.13 2.96 -3.90
N SER A 28 1.09 2.59 -4.75
CA SER A 28 0.80 1.81 -5.96
C SER A 28 0.12 0.46 -5.64
N LEU A 29 0.55 -0.23 -4.57
CA LEU A 29 -0.08 -1.48 -4.14
C LEU A 29 -1.50 -1.27 -3.59
N ILE A 30 -1.74 -0.15 -2.90
CA ILE A 30 -3.08 0.24 -2.41
C ILE A 30 -4.01 0.57 -3.58
N GLU A 31 -3.53 1.37 -4.55
CA GLU A 31 -4.30 1.70 -5.75
C GLU A 31 -4.65 0.45 -6.55
N GLU A 32 -3.68 -0.47 -6.71
CA GLU A 32 -3.94 -1.73 -7.38
C GLU A 32 -5.03 -2.53 -6.65
N LEU A 33 -4.96 -2.63 -5.32
CA LEU A 33 -6.01 -3.28 -4.53
C LEU A 33 -7.39 -2.68 -4.80
N PHE A 34 -7.52 -1.35 -4.89
CA PHE A 34 -8.79 -0.69 -5.14
C PHE A 34 -9.39 -0.99 -6.52
N LYS A 35 -8.56 -1.23 -7.54
CA LYS A 35 -9.06 -1.65 -8.87
C LYS A 35 -9.74 -3.02 -8.85
N HIS A 36 -9.37 -3.88 -7.91
CA HIS A 36 -9.92 -5.24 -7.76
C HIS A 36 -11.05 -5.32 -6.72
N LEU A 37 -11.42 -4.21 -6.08
CA LEU A 37 -12.52 -4.14 -5.13
C LEU A 37 -13.75 -3.47 -5.75
N PRO A 38 -14.97 -3.88 -5.35
CA PRO A 38 -16.18 -3.21 -5.81
C PRO A 38 -16.20 -1.74 -5.41
N SER A 39 -16.58 -0.85 -6.33
CA SER A 39 -16.66 0.59 -6.09
C SER A 39 -17.71 1.00 -5.04
N SER A 40 -18.64 0.09 -4.72
CA SER A 40 -19.65 0.29 -3.67
C SER A 40 -19.11 0.11 -2.26
N TYR A 41 -17.87 -0.37 -2.09
CA TYR A 41 -17.31 -0.64 -0.78
C TYR A 41 -16.69 0.61 -0.18
N THR A 42 -17.01 0.89 1.08
CA THR A 42 -16.26 1.87 1.87
C THR A 42 -15.02 1.19 2.45
N ILE A 43 -13.83 1.65 2.06
CA ILE A 43 -12.57 1.05 2.48
C ILE A 43 -11.81 2.05 3.36
N GLY A 44 -11.36 1.58 4.52
CA GLY A 44 -10.49 2.33 5.43
C GLY A 44 -9.08 1.74 5.45
N ILE A 45 -8.07 2.59 5.47
CA ILE A 45 -6.66 2.19 5.59
C ILE A 45 -6.14 2.66 6.94
N LEU A 46 -5.65 1.71 7.74
CA LEU A 46 -4.92 2.02 8.97
C LEU A 46 -3.43 2.05 8.64
N TYR A 47 -2.77 3.15 9.00
CA TYR A 47 -1.33 3.31 8.90
C TYR A 47 -0.77 3.85 10.20
N ASN A 48 0.54 3.65 10.43
CA ASN A 48 1.21 4.17 11.60
C ASN A 48 1.60 5.64 11.36
N ILE A 49 1.09 6.55 12.19
CA ILE A 49 1.39 7.99 12.12
C ILE A 49 2.88 8.32 12.27
N VAL A 50 3.69 7.43 12.86
CA VAL A 50 5.13 7.64 13.04
C VAL A 50 5.94 7.14 11.83
N CYS A 51 5.31 6.48 10.85
CA CYS A 51 6.03 5.93 9.72
C CYS A 51 6.32 6.98 8.63
N THR A 52 7.23 6.64 7.73
CA THR A 52 7.63 7.55 6.65
C THR A 52 6.50 7.89 5.68
N LEU A 53 5.41 7.11 5.69
CA LEU A 53 4.22 7.32 4.86
C LEU A 53 3.41 8.53 5.36
N ASP A 54 3.27 8.68 6.69
CA ASP A 54 2.62 9.85 7.31
C ASP A 54 3.32 11.16 6.91
N ARG A 55 4.65 11.19 7.06
CA ARG A 55 5.49 12.34 6.68
C ARG A 55 5.37 12.74 5.21
N SER A 56 4.98 11.83 4.34
CA SER A 56 4.77 12.09 2.91
C SER A 56 3.35 12.51 2.59
N CYS A 57 2.36 12.16 3.42
CA CYS A 57 0.99 12.66 3.31
C CYS A 57 0.83 14.08 3.88
N THR A 58 1.63 14.47 4.88
CA THR A 58 1.56 15.79 5.53
C THR A 58 2.37 16.87 4.80
N LYS A 59 3.10 16.53 3.73
CA LYS A 59 3.98 17.45 3.01
C LYS A 59 3.29 18.05 1.79
#